data_AF-A0A7Z9XDS5-F1
#
_entry.id   AF-A0A7Z9XDS5-F1
#
_cell.length_a   1.000
_cell.length_b   1.000
_cell.length_c   1.000
_cell.angle_alpha   90.00
_cell.angle_beta   90.00
_cell.angle_gamma   90.00
#
_symmetry.space_group_name_H-M   'P 1'
#
loop_
_entity.id
_entity.type
_entity.pdbx_description
1 polymer ?
#
loop_
_entity_poly.entity_id
_entity_poly.type
_entity_poly.pdbx_seq_one_letter_code
_entity_poly.pdbx_strand_id
1 'polypeptide(L)'
;MNFCFVFDPNQGGELKGLQLKSSSVQHHQIILDSIADGVFTVDLEWRIRSFNEAAEKITGIPRQEAIGRLCHDVLRANACENNCALRQTMSGGTLIRNMPIYIIRGDKRRIPISVTTNLLRDTSGQVVGGVETFRDLSVVHELRKALRKKHSFGDIISKNKKIFEIFSILPQIAQSNSTVMIEGASGTGKELFARAIHDNSTRKNGPFVAVNCGALPETLCESELFGYKAGAFTDAKKDKPGRFALAQDGTIFLDEIGDISPPVQMRLLRVLE
;
A
#
# COMPACT_ATOMS: atom_id res chain seq x y z
N MET A 1 30.49 23.32 43.93
CA MET A 1 31.01 24.67 44.23
C MET A 1 30.12 25.27 45.30
N ASN A 2 30.75 25.70 46.39
CA ASN A 2 30.26 26.48 47.55
C ASN A 2 28.91 26.12 48.19
N PHE A 3 29.03 25.50 49.36
CA PHE A 3 28.02 25.49 50.42
C PHE A 3 27.83 26.91 50.98
N CYS A 4 26.58 27.31 51.21
CA CYS A 4 26.23 28.44 52.05
C CYS A 4 25.28 27.91 53.13
N PHE A 5 25.80 27.72 54.34
CA PHE A 5 25.00 27.38 55.52
C PHE A 5 24.75 28.65 56.31
N VAL A 6 23.48 29.04 56.45
CA VAL A 6 23.05 30.01 57.47
C VAL A 6 22.70 29.18 58.72
N PHE A 7 23.52 29.30 59.77
CA PHE A 7 23.26 28.70 61.07
C PHE A 7 22.37 29.65 61.88
N ASP A 8 21.15 29.24 62.19
CA ASP A 8 20.32 29.86 63.23
C ASP A 8 20.55 29.08 64.54
N PRO A 9 21.11 29.67 65.62
CA PRO A 9 21.50 28.93 66.82
C PRO A 9 20.34 28.50 67.73
N ASN A 10 19.08 28.84 67.42
CA ASN A 10 17.99 28.77 68.39
C ASN A 10 16.87 27.76 68.10
N GLN A 11 17.02 26.82 67.17
CA GLN A 11 16.01 25.75 66.99
C GLN A 11 16.66 24.37 67.03
N GLY A 12 16.55 23.73 68.19
CA GLY A 12 16.90 22.33 68.38
C GLY A 12 15.93 21.39 67.67
N GLY A 13 16.49 20.32 67.12
CA GLY A 13 15.84 19.01 67.01
C GLY A 13 14.66 18.87 66.06
N GLU A 14 14.93 18.44 64.82
CA GLU A 14 14.37 17.20 64.26
C GLU A 14 14.91 16.99 62.84
N LEU A 15 15.78 15.99 62.67
CA LEU A 15 16.16 15.48 61.35
C LEU A 15 14.93 14.78 60.75
N LYS A 16 14.11 15.53 59.98
CA LYS A 16 13.16 14.93 59.06
C LYS A 16 13.95 14.16 58.01
N GLY A 17 13.97 12.84 58.15
CA GLY A 17 14.51 11.92 57.16
C GLY A 17 13.85 12.16 55.80
N LEU A 18 14.58 12.79 54.89
CA LEU A 18 14.23 12.79 53.47
C LEU A 18 14.38 11.34 52.97
N GLN A 19 13.25 10.69 52.69
CA GLN A 19 13.22 9.43 51.95
C GLN A 19 13.79 9.66 50.54
N LEU A 20 15.03 9.24 50.34
CA LEU A 20 15.65 9.05 49.02
C LEU A 20 15.00 7.84 48.33
N LYS A 21 13.86 8.05 47.64
CA LYS A 21 13.33 7.06 46.68
C LYS A 21 13.91 7.32 45.28
N SER A 22 14.93 6.53 44.93
CA SER A 22 15.40 6.11 43.59
C SER A 22 15.44 7.15 42.45
N SER A 23 16.57 7.86 42.29
CA SER A 23 16.87 8.70 41.12
C SER A 23 17.16 7.92 39.82
N SER A 24 17.56 6.64 39.90
CA SER A 24 18.00 5.85 38.74
C SER A 24 16.85 5.33 37.85
N VAL A 25 15.68 5.04 38.42
CA VAL A 25 14.50 4.55 37.69
C VAL A 25 13.86 5.66 36.87
N GLN A 26 13.84 6.89 37.39
CA GLN A 26 13.30 8.05 36.69
C GLN A 26 14.11 8.39 35.43
N HIS A 27 15.43 8.26 35.47
CA HIS A 27 16.29 8.65 34.35
C HIS A 27 16.10 7.75 33.11
N HIS A 28 15.99 6.43 33.29
CA HIS A 28 15.73 5.50 32.18
C HIS A 28 14.39 5.75 31.51
N GLN A 29 13.38 6.09 32.30
CA GLN A 29 12.04 6.35 31.78
C GLN A 29 12.00 7.63 30.94
N ILE A 30 12.66 8.70 31.40
CA ILE A 30 12.80 9.96 30.64
C ILE A 30 13.48 9.70 29.29
N ILE A 31 14.52 8.86 29.26
CA ILE A 31 15.20 8.51 28.01
C ILE A 31 14.24 7.79 27.06
N LEU A 32 13.50 6.78 27.53
CA LEU A 32 12.56 6.05 26.68
C LEU A 32 11.39 6.92 26.19
N ASP A 33 10.87 7.82 27.03
CA ASP A 33 9.76 8.70 26.67
C ASP A 33 10.17 9.81 25.69
N SER A 34 11.47 10.12 25.60
CA SER A 34 12.00 11.04 24.58
C SER A 34 12.06 10.44 23.16
N ILE A 35 11.86 9.12 23.02
CA ILE A 35 11.90 8.41 21.75
C ILE A 35 10.54 8.53 21.05
N ALA A 36 10.56 8.97 19.78
CA ALA A 36 9.35 9.13 18.97
C ALA A 36 8.74 7.79 18.50
N ASP A 37 9.58 6.77 18.34
CA ASP A 37 9.13 5.41 18.04
C ASP A 37 8.62 4.74 19.33
N GLY A 38 7.60 3.88 19.21
CA GLY A 38 7.11 3.08 20.33
C GLY A 38 8.16 2.07 20.76
N VAL A 39 8.45 2.00 22.06
CA VAL A 39 9.44 1.08 22.63
C VAL A 39 8.79 0.30 23.76
N PHE A 40 8.93 -1.02 23.72
CA PHE A 40 8.60 -1.88 24.84
C PHE A 40 9.61 -3.02 25.00
N THR A 41 9.66 -3.56 26.20
CA THR A 41 10.44 -4.77 26.49
C THR A 41 9.53 -5.89 26.95
N VAL A 42 9.93 -7.13 26.70
CA VAL A 42 9.28 -8.34 27.20
C VAL A 42 10.26 -9.20 27.99
N ASP A 43 9.78 -9.90 29.00
CA ASP A 43 10.52 -10.98 29.65
C ASP A 43 10.46 -12.30 28.85
N LEU A 44 11.04 -13.36 29.40
CA LEU A 44 11.09 -14.69 28.79
C LEU A 44 9.69 -15.33 28.67
N GLU A 45 8.73 -14.86 29.46
CA GLU A 45 7.33 -15.25 29.43
C GLU A 45 6.48 -14.35 28.50
N TRP A 46 7.10 -13.50 27.68
CA TRP A 46 6.46 -12.57 26.72
C TRP A 46 5.64 -11.46 27.37
N ARG A 47 5.82 -11.19 28.66
CA ARG A 47 5.09 -10.15 29.38
C ARG A 47 5.82 -8.82 29.27
N ILE A 48 5.05 -7.76 28.99
CA ILE A 48 5.61 -6.43 28.82
C ILE A 48 6.16 -5.90 30.15
N ARG A 49 7.43 -5.46 30.16
CA ARG A 49 8.12 -4.91 31.35
C ARG A 49 8.35 -3.41 31.29
N SER A 50 8.43 -2.83 30.10
CA SER A 50 8.45 -1.39 29.88
C SER A 50 7.60 -1.03 28.67
N PHE A 51 7.05 0.18 28.66
CA PHE A 51 6.20 0.68 27.59
C PHE A 51 6.27 2.22 27.59
N ASN A 52 6.85 2.85 26.57
CA ASN A 52 7.06 4.29 26.56
C ASN A 52 5.82 5.08 26.11
N GLU A 53 5.86 6.40 26.27
CA GLU A 53 4.75 7.31 25.90
C GLU A 53 4.37 7.19 24.40
N ALA A 54 5.36 7.01 23.51
CA ALA A 54 5.09 6.80 22.09
C ALA A 54 4.32 5.51 21.84
N ALA A 55 4.63 4.43 22.56
CA ALA A 55 3.91 3.17 22.46
C ALA A 55 2.44 3.33 22.89
N GLU A 56 2.17 4.11 23.94
CA GLU A 56 0.79 4.44 24.37
C GLU A 56 0.04 5.20 23.26
N LYS A 57 0.68 6.21 22.66
CA LYS A 57 0.08 7.02 21.58
C LYS A 57 -0.21 6.21 20.32
N ILE A 58 0.70 5.31 19.92
CA ILE A 58 0.55 4.52 18.68
C ILE A 58 -0.49 3.42 18.88
N THR A 59 -0.41 2.67 19.99
CA THR A 59 -1.32 1.54 20.26
C THR A 59 -2.67 1.97 20.81
N GLY A 60 -2.76 3.18 21.37
CA GLY A 60 -3.97 3.65 22.07
C GLY A 60 -4.23 2.90 23.38
N ILE A 61 -3.23 2.23 23.95
CA ILE A 61 -3.34 1.48 25.20
C ILE A 61 -2.48 2.17 26.26
N PRO A 62 -3.04 2.53 27.44
CA PRO A 62 -2.27 3.11 28.53
C PRO A 62 -1.19 2.14 29.05
N ARG A 63 -0.04 2.69 29.45
CA ARG A 63 1.08 1.92 30.00
C ARG A 63 0.67 1.06 31.17
N GLN A 64 -0.15 1.58 32.09
CA GLN A 64 -0.60 0.84 33.27
C GLN A 64 -1.40 -0.41 32.89
N GLU A 65 -2.09 -0.38 31.74
CA GLU A 65 -2.80 -1.54 31.22
C GLU A 65 -1.88 -2.49 30.45
N ALA A 66 -0.83 -2.00 29.80
CA ALA A 66 0.08 -2.81 28.99
C ALA A 66 1.06 -3.64 29.84
N ILE A 67 1.60 -3.06 30.91
CA ILE A 67 2.61 -3.70 31.76
C ILE A 67 2.07 -5.00 32.37
N GLY A 68 2.87 -6.07 32.29
CA GLY A 68 2.55 -7.40 32.82
C GLY A 68 1.66 -8.26 31.91
N ARG A 69 1.03 -7.69 30.89
CA ARG A 69 0.28 -8.44 29.87
C ARG A 69 1.18 -9.01 28.80
N LEU A 70 0.68 -10.01 28.08
CA LEU A 70 1.37 -10.59 26.94
C LEU A 70 1.41 -9.60 25.78
N CYS A 71 2.56 -9.50 25.11
CA CYS A 71 2.74 -8.54 24.01
C CYS A 71 1.72 -8.72 22.88
N HIS A 72 1.29 -9.95 22.59
CA HIS A 72 0.29 -10.23 21.55
C HIS A 72 -1.12 -9.73 21.91
N ASP A 73 -1.47 -9.64 23.21
CA ASP A 73 -2.77 -9.12 23.65
C ASP A 73 -2.86 -7.60 23.51
N VAL A 74 -1.70 -6.94 23.62
CA VAL A 74 -1.55 -5.48 23.55
C VAL A 74 -1.42 -5.03 22.09
N LEU A 75 -0.47 -5.59 21.33
CA LEU A 75 -0.28 -5.19 19.93
C LEU A 75 -1.30 -5.82 18.98
N ARG A 76 -1.82 -7.02 19.27
CA ARG A 76 -2.78 -7.73 18.41
C ARG A 76 -2.34 -7.74 16.95
N ALA A 77 -1.05 -7.97 16.73
CA ALA A 77 -0.46 -7.91 15.41
C ALA A 77 -0.86 -9.12 14.57
N ASN A 78 -1.08 -8.90 13.27
CA ASN A 78 -1.32 -10.00 12.32
C ASN A 78 -0.14 -10.98 12.22
N ALA A 79 1.06 -10.56 12.60
CA ALA A 79 2.26 -11.39 12.57
C ALA A 79 2.43 -12.29 13.82
N CYS A 80 1.63 -12.10 14.88
CA CYS A 80 1.81 -12.83 16.14
C CYS A 80 1.53 -14.34 16.05
N GLU A 81 0.77 -14.80 15.05
CA GLU A 81 0.41 -16.22 14.90
C GLU A 81 1.51 -17.04 14.21
N ASN A 82 2.08 -16.54 13.10
CA ASN A 82 2.96 -17.33 12.24
C ASN A 82 4.37 -16.73 12.04
N ASN A 83 4.59 -15.43 12.32
CA ASN A 83 5.81 -14.73 11.92
C ASN A 83 6.22 -13.64 12.93
N CYS A 84 6.15 -13.96 14.23
CA CYS A 84 6.42 -13.01 15.31
C CYS A 84 7.91 -12.62 15.34
N ALA A 85 8.21 -11.33 15.11
CA ALA A 85 9.57 -10.79 15.08
C ALA A 85 10.32 -11.03 16.40
N LEU A 86 9.65 -10.81 17.54
CA LEU A 86 10.23 -11.07 18.87
C LEU A 86 10.60 -12.54 19.06
N ARG A 87 9.76 -13.47 18.61
CA ARG A 87 10.05 -14.92 18.70
C ARG A 87 11.26 -15.28 17.85
N GLN A 88 11.36 -14.76 16.63
CA GLN A 88 12.51 -15.01 15.76
C GLN A 88 13.81 -14.49 16.36
N THR A 89 13.79 -13.29 16.94
CA THR A 89 14.97 -12.73 17.58
C THR A 89 15.35 -13.49 18.86
N MET A 90 14.39 -13.85 19.70
CA MET A 90 14.66 -14.53 20.97
C MET A 90 15.08 -15.99 20.79
N SER A 91 14.54 -16.72 19.80
CA SER A 91 14.91 -18.12 19.53
C SER A 91 16.10 -18.25 18.57
N GLY A 92 16.17 -17.40 17.55
CA GLY A 92 17.20 -17.50 16.49
C GLY A 92 18.42 -16.62 16.72
N GLY A 93 18.38 -15.68 17.66
CA GLY A 93 19.46 -14.71 17.89
C GLY A 93 19.61 -13.65 16.78
N THR A 94 18.83 -13.76 15.71
CA THR A 94 18.88 -12.84 14.57
C THR A 94 17.99 -11.63 14.81
N LEU A 95 18.60 -10.46 14.74
CA LEU A 95 17.91 -9.18 14.85
C LEU A 95 17.06 -8.92 13.59
N ILE A 96 15.78 -8.60 13.81
CA ILE A 96 14.86 -8.21 12.73
C ILE A 96 14.80 -6.68 12.67
N ARG A 97 14.88 -6.11 11.47
CA ARG A 97 14.79 -4.66 11.23
C ARG A 97 13.69 -4.34 10.24
N ASN A 98 13.00 -3.23 10.51
CA ASN A 98 12.06 -2.60 9.59
C ASN A 98 11.00 -3.55 8.99
N MET A 99 10.53 -4.52 9.76
CA MET A 99 9.53 -5.48 9.30
C MET A 99 8.15 -4.83 9.32
N PRO A 100 7.50 -4.62 8.16
CA PRO A 100 6.18 -4.00 8.13
C PRO A 100 5.11 -5.00 8.56
N ILE A 101 4.30 -4.61 9.54
CA ILE A 101 3.15 -5.40 10.03
C ILE A 101 1.95 -4.49 10.28
N TYR A 102 0.81 -5.07 10.63
CA TYR A 102 -0.38 -4.33 11.05
C TYR A 102 -0.75 -4.69 12.48
N ILE A 103 -1.13 -3.68 13.25
CA ILE A 103 -1.69 -3.83 14.59
C ILE A 103 -3.13 -3.30 14.64
N ILE A 104 -3.87 -3.73 15.67
CA ILE A 104 -5.19 -3.22 15.97
C ILE A 104 -5.07 -2.31 17.20
N ARG A 105 -5.28 -1.01 16.98
CA ARG A 105 -5.26 0.01 18.03
C ARG A 105 -6.44 -0.18 19.00
N GLY A 106 -6.37 0.40 20.20
CA GLY A 106 -7.44 0.37 21.20
C GLY A 106 -8.82 0.85 20.70
N ASP A 107 -8.84 1.73 19.70
CA ASP A 107 -10.06 2.20 19.02
C ASP A 107 -10.56 1.27 17.89
N LYS A 108 -10.02 0.05 17.82
CA LYS A 108 -10.28 -0.97 16.78
C LYS A 108 -9.84 -0.60 15.37
N ARG A 109 -9.09 0.49 15.18
CA ARG A 109 -8.52 0.82 13.86
C ARG A 109 -7.29 -0.04 13.58
N ARG A 110 -7.18 -0.51 12.34
CA ARG A 110 -5.99 -1.20 11.85
C ARG A 110 -4.97 -0.17 11.35
N ILE A 111 -3.77 -0.17 11.92
CA ILE A 111 -2.70 0.75 11.52
C ILE A 111 -1.43 -0.02 11.11
N PRO A 112 -0.70 0.45 10.08
CA PRO A 112 0.56 -0.15 9.67
C PRO A 112 1.70 0.35 10.56
N ILE A 113 2.57 -0.54 11.01
CA ILE A 113 3.78 -0.21 11.77
C ILE A 113 5.01 -0.92 11.19
N SER A 114 6.20 -0.38 11.46
CA SER A 114 7.49 -0.99 11.15
C SER A 114 8.14 -1.47 12.43
N VAL A 115 8.37 -2.78 12.57
CA VAL A 115 8.92 -3.41 13.78
C VAL A 115 10.42 -3.69 13.65
N THR A 116 11.16 -3.44 14.72
CA THR A 116 12.56 -3.82 14.90
C THR A 116 12.72 -4.47 16.27
N THR A 117 13.35 -5.64 16.33
CA THR A 117 13.49 -6.43 17.57
C THR A 117 14.95 -6.71 17.88
N ASN A 118 15.31 -6.64 19.15
CA ASN A 118 16.65 -6.98 19.64
C ASN A 118 16.56 -7.79 20.95
N LEU A 119 17.63 -8.48 21.31
CA LEU A 119 17.73 -9.18 22.59
C LEU A 119 17.99 -8.18 23.72
N LEU A 120 17.30 -8.36 24.84
CA LEU A 120 17.60 -7.66 26.09
C LEU A 120 18.54 -8.55 26.92
N ARG A 121 19.70 -8.01 27.31
CA ARG A 121 20.69 -8.70 28.13
C ARG A 121 20.93 -7.97 29.45
N ASP A 122 21.21 -8.73 30.50
CA ASP A 122 21.64 -8.18 31.77
C ASP A 122 23.13 -7.78 31.74
N THR A 123 23.65 -7.32 32.88
CA THR A 123 25.07 -6.96 33.04
C THR A 123 26.02 -8.15 32.95
N SER A 124 25.52 -9.39 33.08
CA SER A 124 26.30 -10.62 32.93
C SER A 124 26.35 -11.12 31.48
N GLY A 125 25.57 -10.50 30.58
CA GLY A 125 25.44 -10.89 29.19
C GLY A 125 24.37 -11.95 28.93
N GLN A 126 23.65 -12.40 29.96
CA GLN A 126 22.54 -13.35 29.85
C GLN A 126 21.33 -12.68 29.21
N VAL A 127 20.65 -13.39 28.32
CA VAL A 127 19.40 -12.92 27.70
C VAL A 127 18.29 -12.97 28.75
N VAL A 128 17.73 -11.82 29.08
CA VAL A 128 16.62 -11.67 30.05
C VAL A 128 15.29 -11.34 29.37
N GLY A 129 15.30 -11.16 28.05
CA GLY A 129 14.09 -10.82 27.30
C GLY A 129 14.36 -10.29 25.90
N GLY A 130 13.37 -9.56 25.38
CA GLY A 130 13.42 -8.89 24.09
C GLY A 130 13.06 -7.41 24.20
N VAL A 131 13.64 -6.59 23.34
CA VAL A 131 13.23 -5.20 23.12
C VAL A 131 12.60 -5.11 21.74
N GLU A 132 11.43 -4.50 21.65
CA GLU A 132 10.79 -4.19 20.39
C GLU A 132 10.61 -2.68 20.26
N THR A 133 11.04 -2.15 19.12
CA THR A 133 10.79 -0.78 18.71
C THR A 133 9.88 -0.81 17.49
N PHE A 134 8.87 0.06 17.47
CA PHE A 134 7.95 0.14 16.36
C PHE A 134 7.61 1.57 15.96
N ARG A 135 7.58 1.81 14.65
CA ARG A 135 7.26 3.12 14.06
C ARG A 135 5.89 3.10 13.40
N ASP A 136 5.07 4.11 13.67
CA ASP A 136 3.81 4.32 12.97
C ASP A 136 4.07 4.70 11.50
N LEU A 137 3.55 3.89 10.58
CA LEU A 137 3.66 4.11 9.14
C LEU A 137 2.39 4.70 8.53
N SER A 138 1.37 5.07 9.33
CA SER A 138 0.07 5.53 8.84
C SER A 138 0.19 6.72 7.89
N VAL A 139 0.98 7.74 8.27
CA VAL A 139 1.22 8.93 7.44
C VAL A 139 1.90 8.54 6.12
N VAL A 140 2.93 7.69 6.18
CA VAL A 140 3.66 7.23 4.99
C VAL A 140 2.75 6.41 4.07
N HIS A 141 1.88 5.58 4.65
CA HIS A 141 0.91 4.77 3.92
C HIS A 141 -0.11 5.65 3.19
N GLU A 142 -0.70 6.63 3.88
CA GLU A 142 -1.67 7.55 3.28
C GLU A 142 -1.04 8.45 2.22
N LEU A 143 0.17 8.96 2.44
CA LEU A 143 0.91 9.72 1.43
C LEU A 143 1.20 8.89 0.18
N ARG A 144 1.64 7.63 0.34
CA ARG A 144 1.83 6.71 -0.79
C ARG A 144 0.54 6.45 -1.56
N LYS A 145 -0.58 6.28 -0.84
CA LYS A 145 -1.90 6.06 -1.43
C LYS A 145 -2.39 7.29 -2.20
N ALA A 146 -2.22 8.49 -1.64
CA ALA A 146 -2.55 9.75 -2.27
C ALA A 146 -1.69 10.01 -3.53
N LEU A 147 -0.39 9.72 -3.47
CA LEU A 147 0.49 9.80 -4.62
C LEU A 147 0.09 8.82 -5.72
N ARG A 148 -0.20 7.55 -5.39
CA ARG A 148 -0.69 6.57 -6.37
C ARG A 148 -1.96 7.07 -7.07
N LYS A 149 -2.96 7.53 -6.31
CA LYS A 149 -4.19 8.10 -6.88
C LYS A 149 -3.96 9.31 -7.80
N LYS A 150 -2.95 10.14 -7.54
CA LYS A 150 -2.60 11.29 -8.41
C LYS A 150 -1.84 10.88 -9.67
N HIS A 151 -1.19 9.72 -9.67
CA HIS A 151 -0.24 9.30 -10.70
C HIS A 151 -0.73 8.12 -11.54
N SER A 152 -1.95 7.65 -11.32
CA SER A 152 -2.51 6.52 -12.06
C SER A 152 -3.97 6.68 -12.45
N PHE A 153 -4.34 6.10 -13.59
CA PHE A 153 -5.72 5.93 -14.03
C PHE A 153 -5.90 4.50 -14.56
N GLY A 154 -6.72 3.69 -13.89
CA GLY A 154 -6.71 2.23 -14.10
C GLY A 154 -5.32 1.66 -13.83
N ASP A 155 -4.82 0.85 -14.77
CA ASP A 155 -3.47 0.26 -14.73
C ASP A 155 -2.36 1.19 -15.28
N ILE A 156 -2.72 2.39 -15.75
CA ILE A 156 -1.76 3.35 -16.32
C ILE A 156 -1.06 4.08 -15.19
N ILE A 157 0.27 4.06 -15.15
CA ILE A 157 1.08 4.82 -14.19
C ILE A 157 1.94 5.83 -14.95
N SER A 158 1.91 7.09 -14.52
CA SER A 158 2.74 8.14 -15.12
C SER A 158 3.29 9.11 -14.08
N LYS A 159 4.46 9.69 -14.38
CA LYS A 159 5.03 10.83 -13.65
C LYS A 159 4.94 12.14 -14.44
N ASN A 160 4.43 12.10 -15.68
CA ASN A 160 4.37 13.24 -16.58
C ASN A 160 3.12 14.08 -16.31
N LYS A 161 3.31 15.38 -16.05
CA LYS A 161 2.22 16.34 -15.79
C LYS A 161 1.20 16.39 -16.92
N LYS A 162 1.62 16.31 -18.18
CA LYS A 162 0.71 16.30 -19.34
C LYS A 162 -0.19 15.06 -19.37
N ILE A 163 0.31 13.91 -18.92
CA ILE A 163 -0.52 12.71 -18.80
C ILE A 163 -1.57 12.86 -17.69
N PHE A 164 -1.30 13.64 -16.64
CA PHE A 164 -2.32 13.92 -15.62
C PHE A 164 -3.45 14.80 -16.14
N GLU A 165 -3.18 15.70 -17.07
CA GLU A 165 -4.23 16.45 -17.78
C GLU A 165 -5.14 15.48 -18.55
N ILE A 166 -4.55 14.50 -19.26
CA ILE A 166 -5.31 13.43 -19.93
C ILE A 166 -6.13 12.62 -18.91
N PHE A 167 -5.52 12.20 -17.78
CA PHE A 167 -6.24 11.47 -16.74
C PHE A 167 -7.44 12.23 -16.17
N SER A 168 -7.43 13.57 -16.23
CA SER A 168 -8.55 14.38 -15.74
C SER A 168 -9.79 14.34 -16.65
N ILE A 169 -9.60 14.11 -17.96
CA ILE A 169 -10.69 14.03 -18.95
C ILE A 169 -11.18 12.60 -19.21
N LEU A 170 -10.34 11.58 -18.95
CA LEU A 170 -10.70 10.17 -19.17
C LEU A 170 -12.02 9.72 -18.48
N PRO A 171 -12.34 10.13 -17.23
CA PRO A 171 -13.63 9.80 -16.62
C PRO A 171 -14.83 10.28 -17.43
N GLN A 172 -14.77 11.50 -17.97
CA GLN A 172 -15.85 12.09 -18.75
C GLN A 172 -16.01 11.36 -20.09
N ILE A 173 -14.87 11.04 -20.73
CA ILE A 173 -14.84 10.26 -21.97
C ILE A 173 -15.44 8.87 -21.75
N ALA A 174 -15.07 8.18 -20.66
CA ALA A 174 -15.57 6.85 -20.34
C ALA A 174 -17.09 6.80 -20.10
N GLN A 175 -17.69 7.88 -19.57
CA GLN A 175 -19.14 7.98 -19.40
C GLN A 175 -19.89 8.35 -20.69
N SER A 176 -19.17 8.71 -21.75
CA SER A 176 -19.75 9.06 -23.05
C SER A 176 -19.92 7.84 -23.96
N ASN A 177 -20.79 7.96 -24.96
CA ASN A 177 -20.94 6.97 -26.04
C ASN A 177 -20.14 7.35 -27.30
N SER A 178 -19.26 8.36 -27.22
CA SER A 178 -18.51 8.87 -28.37
C SER A 178 -17.38 7.95 -28.79
N THR A 179 -17.08 7.93 -30.09
CA THR A 179 -15.85 7.31 -30.62
C THR A 179 -14.63 8.10 -30.16
N VAL A 180 -13.61 7.42 -29.65
CA VAL A 180 -12.40 8.04 -29.09
C VAL A 180 -11.20 7.72 -29.98
N MET A 181 -10.50 8.76 -30.44
CA MET A 181 -9.21 8.62 -31.12
C MET A 181 -8.07 8.77 -30.11
N ILE A 182 -7.14 7.81 -30.07
CA ILE A 182 -5.98 7.83 -29.18
C ILE A 182 -4.72 7.97 -30.04
N GLU A 183 -4.10 9.15 -29.99
CA GLU A 183 -2.90 9.44 -30.75
C GLU A 183 -1.64 9.27 -29.90
N GLY A 184 -0.60 8.73 -30.53
CA GLY A 184 0.70 8.53 -29.89
C GLY A 184 1.59 7.62 -30.71
N ALA A 185 2.91 7.78 -30.55
CA ALA A 185 3.89 6.92 -31.21
C ALA A 185 3.65 5.44 -30.89
N SER A 186 4.10 4.55 -31.78
CA SER A 186 3.98 3.11 -31.54
C SER A 186 4.71 2.70 -30.25
N GLY A 187 4.15 1.75 -29.51
CA GLY A 187 4.69 1.30 -28.23
C GLY A 187 4.49 2.24 -27.03
N THR A 188 3.73 3.33 -27.15
CA THR A 188 3.44 4.26 -26.04
C THR A 188 2.33 3.81 -25.08
N GLY A 189 1.80 2.60 -25.26
CA GLY A 189 0.80 2.02 -24.37
C GLY A 189 -0.63 2.51 -24.64
N LYS A 190 -0.98 2.84 -25.89
CA LYS A 190 -2.33 3.29 -26.30
C LYS A 190 -3.43 2.30 -25.88
N GLU A 191 -3.17 1.00 -25.94
CA GLU A 191 -4.11 -0.03 -25.48
C GLU A 191 -4.46 0.11 -24.00
N LEU A 192 -3.52 0.53 -23.14
CA LEU A 192 -3.79 0.74 -21.72
C LEU A 192 -4.80 1.87 -21.51
N PHE A 193 -4.74 2.92 -22.34
CA PHE A 193 -5.75 3.99 -22.34
C PHE A 193 -7.11 3.49 -22.80
N ALA A 194 -7.17 2.72 -23.90
CA ALA A 194 -8.42 2.14 -24.38
C ALA A 194 -9.09 1.22 -23.34
N ARG A 195 -8.30 0.36 -22.69
CA ARG A 195 -8.77 -0.52 -21.62
C ARG A 195 -9.26 0.27 -20.40
N ALA A 196 -8.49 1.28 -19.97
CA ALA A 196 -8.90 2.11 -18.85
C ALA A 196 -10.20 2.89 -19.12
N ILE A 197 -10.42 3.33 -20.36
CA ILE A 197 -11.70 3.94 -20.77
C ILE A 197 -12.83 2.91 -20.66
N HIS A 198 -12.66 1.71 -21.22
CA HIS A 198 -13.65 0.63 -21.16
C HIS A 198 -14.03 0.26 -19.72
N ASP A 199 -13.04 0.01 -18.86
CA ASP A 199 -13.24 -0.43 -17.47
C ASP A 199 -14.00 0.60 -16.62
N ASN A 200 -13.92 1.88 -17.00
CA ASN A 200 -14.58 3.00 -16.32
C ASN A 200 -15.86 3.46 -17.04
N SER A 201 -16.26 2.79 -18.13
CA SER A 201 -17.44 3.14 -18.91
C SER A 201 -18.72 2.49 -18.39
N THR A 202 -19.86 2.89 -18.95
CA THR A 202 -21.15 2.21 -18.76
C THR A 202 -21.16 0.79 -19.33
N ARG A 203 -20.21 0.46 -20.22
CA ARG A 203 -20.07 -0.83 -20.93
C ARG A 203 -19.00 -1.74 -20.36
N LYS A 204 -18.47 -1.43 -19.17
CA LYS A 204 -17.39 -2.20 -18.49
C LYS A 204 -17.68 -3.69 -18.26
N ASN A 205 -18.96 -4.08 -18.27
CA ASN A 205 -19.37 -5.48 -18.10
C ASN A 205 -19.48 -6.22 -19.45
N GLY A 206 -19.41 -5.49 -20.56
CA GLY A 206 -19.39 -6.05 -21.91
C GLY A 206 -17.97 -6.46 -22.35
N PRO A 207 -17.84 -7.09 -23.53
CA PRO A 207 -16.55 -7.52 -24.04
C PRO A 207 -15.64 -6.34 -24.43
N PHE A 208 -14.34 -6.46 -24.12
CA PHE A 208 -13.30 -5.61 -24.69
C PHE A 208 -12.53 -6.39 -25.75
N VAL A 209 -12.64 -5.98 -27.02
CA VAL A 209 -12.01 -6.64 -28.16
C VAL A 209 -10.96 -5.71 -28.76
N ALA A 210 -9.68 -6.04 -28.58
CA ALA A 210 -8.59 -5.33 -29.24
C ALA A 210 -8.20 -6.03 -30.56
N VAL A 211 -7.98 -5.23 -31.60
CA VAL A 211 -7.54 -5.69 -32.92
C VAL A 211 -6.40 -4.80 -33.39
N ASN A 212 -5.26 -5.39 -33.69
CA ASN A 212 -4.15 -4.67 -34.32
C ASN A 212 -4.27 -4.80 -35.84
N CYS A 213 -4.61 -3.70 -36.50
CA CYS A 213 -4.84 -3.66 -37.95
C CYS A 213 -3.54 -3.70 -38.76
N GLY A 214 -2.44 -3.17 -38.23
CA GLY A 214 -1.13 -3.18 -38.90
C GLY A 214 -0.44 -4.55 -38.89
N ALA A 215 -0.85 -5.47 -38.01
CA ALA A 215 -0.28 -6.81 -37.90
C ALA A 215 -0.88 -7.83 -38.89
N LEU A 216 -1.93 -7.47 -39.63
CA LEU A 216 -2.67 -8.39 -40.50
C LEU A 216 -2.55 -8.01 -41.98
N PRO A 217 -2.35 -8.99 -42.89
CA PRO A 217 -2.54 -8.79 -44.32
C PRO A 217 -3.96 -8.28 -44.63
N GLU A 218 -4.11 -7.45 -45.67
CA GLU A 218 -5.35 -6.75 -46.00
C GLU A 218 -6.60 -7.66 -46.03
N THR A 219 -6.52 -8.79 -46.72
CA THR A 219 -7.62 -9.76 -46.86
C THR A 219 -8.00 -10.43 -45.53
N LEU A 220 -7.03 -10.59 -44.63
CA LEU A 220 -7.25 -11.11 -43.28
C LEU A 220 -7.81 -10.02 -42.35
N CYS A 221 -7.39 -8.76 -42.50
CA CYS A 221 -7.92 -7.65 -41.71
C CYS A 221 -9.44 -7.49 -41.92
N GLU A 222 -9.89 -7.50 -43.18
CA GLU A 222 -11.33 -7.42 -43.50
C GLU A 222 -12.13 -8.59 -42.90
N SER A 223 -11.65 -9.82 -43.11
CA SER A 223 -12.35 -11.03 -42.64
C SER A 223 -12.31 -11.20 -41.11
N GLU A 224 -11.29 -10.69 -40.43
CA GLU A 224 -11.26 -10.61 -38.96
C GLU A 224 -12.27 -9.59 -38.46
N LEU A 225 -12.28 -8.37 -38.99
CA LEU A 225 -13.14 -7.29 -38.49
C LEU A 225 -14.63 -7.61 -38.70
N PHE A 226 -15.00 -8.03 -39.90
CA PHE A 226 -16.41 -8.18 -40.30
C PHE A 226 -16.90 -9.63 -40.31
N GLY A 227 -16.00 -10.60 -40.30
CA GLY A 227 -16.37 -12.02 -40.39
C GLY A 227 -16.74 -12.45 -41.81
N TYR A 228 -17.12 -13.72 -41.95
CA TYR A 228 -17.59 -14.27 -43.21
C TYR A 228 -18.51 -15.48 -43.00
N LYS A 229 -19.28 -15.82 -44.03
CA LYS A 229 -20.09 -17.03 -44.10
C LYS A 229 -19.37 -18.15 -44.86
N ALA A 230 -19.70 -19.39 -44.55
CA ALA A 230 -19.19 -20.54 -45.31
C ALA A 230 -19.51 -20.36 -46.81
N GLY A 231 -18.51 -20.56 -47.67
CA GLY A 231 -18.62 -20.34 -49.11
C GLY A 231 -18.38 -18.90 -49.60
N ALA A 232 -18.05 -17.95 -48.71
CA ALA A 232 -17.73 -16.57 -49.13
C ALA A 232 -16.47 -16.46 -50.00
N PHE A 233 -15.53 -17.40 -49.85
CA PHE A 233 -14.34 -17.58 -50.70
C PHE A 233 -13.90 -19.05 -50.67
N THR A 234 -12.95 -19.43 -51.53
CA THR A 234 -12.55 -20.85 -51.77
C THR A 234 -12.16 -21.61 -50.49
N ASP A 235 -11.57 -20.94 -49.51
CA ASP A 235 -11.15 -21.53 -48.22
C ASP A 235 -12.14 -21.31 -47.06
N ALA A 236 -13.29 -20.68 -47.30
CA ALA A 236 -14.29 -20.38 -46.27
C ALA A 236 -15.13 -21.63 -45.91
N LYS A 237 -14.53 -22.56 -45.17
CA LYS A 237 -15.16 -23.85 -44.82
C LYS A 237 -16.24 -23.76 -43.74
N LYS A 238 -16.25 -22.69 -42.94
CA LYS A 238 -17.19 -22.49 -41.82
C LYS A 238 -17.51 -21.00 -41.67
N ASP A 239 -18.64 -20.71 -41.04
CA ASP A 239 -18.96 -19.36 -40.60
C ASP A 239 -17.95 -18.88 -39.55
N LYS A 240 -17.56 -17.62 -39.64
CA LYS A 240 -16.71 -16.96 -38.65
C LYS A 240 -17.29 -15.59 -38.30
N PRO A 241 -17.67 -15.34 -37.03
CA PRO A 241 -18.12 -14.02 -36.61
C PRO A 241 -16.95 -13.02 -36.62
N GLY A 242 -17.22 -11.79 -37.03
CA GLY A 242 -16.24 -10.70 -37.01
C GLY A 242 -16.01 -10.14 -35.61
N ARG A 243 -14.91 -9.40 -35.45
CA ARG A 243 -14.55 -8.72 -34.19
C ARG A 243 -15.59 -7.72 -33.74
N PHE A 244 -16.28 -7.04 -34.66
CA PHE A 244 -17.41 -6.17 -34.31
C PHE A 244 -18.54 -6.93 -33.62
N ALA A 245 -18.91 -8.11 -34.14
CA ALA A 245 -19.95 -8.94 -33.53
C ALA A 245 -19.50 -9.49 -32.16
N LEU A 246 -18.21 -9.81 -32.00
CA LEU A 246 -17.65 -10.23 -30.71
C LEU A 246 -17.59 -9.10 -29.67
N ALA A 247 -17.57 -7.85 -30.13
CA ALA A 247 -17.53 -6.65 -29.27
C ALA A 247 -18.94 -6.10 -28.95
N GLN A 248 -20.00 -6.83 -29.31
CA GLN A 248 -21.38 -6.42 -29.08
C GLN A 248 -21.61 -6.05 -27.61
N ASP A 249 -22.30 -4.92 -27.39
CA ASP A 249 -22.58 -4.32 -26.07
C ASP A 249 -21.33 -3.98 -25.23
N GLY A 250 -20.15 -3.99 -25.84
CA GLY A 250 -18.88 -3.72 -25.21
C GLY A 250 -18.09 -2.60 -25.89
N THR A 251 -16.81 -2.85 -26.14
CA THR A 251 -15.88 -1.89 -26.76
C THR A 251 -14.94 -2.62 -27.70
N ILE A 252 -14.79 -2.09 -28.92
CA ILE A 252 -13.76 -2.51 -29.86
C ILE A 252 -12.64 -1.46 -29.89
N PHE A 253 -11.39 -1.91 -29.76
CA PHE A 253 -10.20 -1.08 -29.91
C PHE A 253 -9.47 -1.47 -31.19
N LEU A 254 -9.31 -0.52 -32.09
CA LEU A 254 -8.63 -0.70 -33.37
C LEU A 254 -7.26 -0.02 -33.29
N ASP A 255 -6.21 -0.81 -33.07
CA ASP A 255 -4.83 -0.31 -33.02
C ASP A 255 -4.24 -0.22 -34.42
N GLU A 256 -3.39 0.78 -34.63
CA GLU A 256 -2.80 1.13 -35.94
C GLU A 256 -3.87 1.25 -37.05
N ILE A 257 -5.00 1.91 -36.75
CA ILE A 257 -6.09 2.17 -37.70
C ILE A 257 -5.66 3.03 -38.90
N GLY A 258 -4.48 3.65 -38.86
CA GLY A 258 -3.92 4.35 -40.02
C GLY A 258 -3.50 3.41 -41.16
N ASP A 259 -3.26 2.14 -40.87
CA ASP A 259 -2.71 1.17 -41.82
C ASP A 259 -3.79 0.37 -42.58
N ILE A 260 -5.09 0.64 -42.34
CA ILE A 260 -6.16 -0.08 -43.04
C ILE A 260 -6.36 0.40 -44.48
N SER A 261 -6.69 -0.52 -45.37
CA SER A 261 -6.91 -0.22 -46.78
C SER A 261 -8.21 0.55 -47.05
N PRO A 262 -8.32 1.30 -48.16
CA PRO A 262 -9.53 2.05 -48.49
C PRO A 262 -10.83 1.22 -48.53
N PRO A 263 -10.84 -0.03 -49.04
CA PRO A 263 -12.03 -0.90 -48.94
C PRO A 263 -12.50 -1.16 -47.50
N VAL A 264 -11.56 -1.39 -46.57
CA VAL A 264 -11.85 -1.60 -45.14
C VAL A 264 -12.39 -0.32 -44.51
N GLN A 265 -11.82 0.85 -44.86
CA GLN A 265 -12.30 2.16 -44.39
C GLN A 265 -13.76 2.40 -44.78
N MET A 266 -14.14 2.10 -46.03
CA MET A 266 -15.52 2.26 -46.50
C MET A 266 -16.52 1.38 -45.74
N ARG A 267 -16.12 0.17 -45.34
CA ARG A 267 -16.97 -0.70 -44.51
C ARG A 267 -17.03 -0.26 -43.07
N LEU A 268 -15.91 0.20 -42.52
CA LEU A 268 -15.85 0.74 -41.17
C LEU A 268 -16.78 1.95 -41.02
N LEU A 269 -16.81 2.85 -42.00
CA LEU A 269 -17.70 4.01 -41.99
C LEU A 269 -19.16 3.60 -41.83
N ARG A 270 -19.62 2.58 -42.56
CA ARG A 270 -21.00 2.05 -42.47
C ARG A 270 -21.35 1.44 -41.11
N VAL A 271 -20.35 1.07 -40.31
CA VAL A 271 -20.56 0.53 -38.96
C VAL A 271 -20.63 1.66 -37.92
N LEU A 272 -20.04 2.82 -38.22
CA LEU A 272 -19.97 3.97 -37.32
C LEU A 272 -21.11 4.99 -37.54
N GLU A 273 -21.68 5.04 -38.75
CA GLU A 273 -22.89 5.82 -39.11
C GLU A 273 -24.18 5.19 -38.55
#